data_AF-A0A820EFC4-F1
#
_entry.id   AF-A0A820EFC4-F1
#
_cell.length_a   1.000
_cell.length_b   1.000
_cell.length_c   1.000
_cell.angle_alpha   90.00
_cell.angle_beta   90.00
_cell.angle_gamma   90.00
#
_symmetry.space_group_name_H-M   'P 1'
#
loop_
_entity.id
_entity.type
_entity.pdbx_description
1 polymer ?
#
loop_
_entity_poly.entity_id
_entity_poly.type
_entity_poly.pdbx_seq_one_letter_code
_entity_poly.pdbx_strand_id
1 'polypeptide(L)' 'MAIMYYNTARVYEDLQNYTAAVKHAENSVNSARLGYNPDHSKVKHNQSLVHRLHSSSGVTSGAEWD' A
#
# COMPACT_ATOMS: atom_id res chain seq x y z
N MET A 1 -0.86 -6.47 12.15
CA MET A 1 -0.63 -6.88 10.75
C MET A 1 -0.15 -5.77 9.84
N ALA A 2 -0.63 -4.51 9.95
CA ALA A 2 -0.26 -3.42 9.04
C ALA A 2 1.26 -3.28 8.78
N ILE A 3 2.08 -3.19 9.83
CA ILE A 3 3.55 -3.06 9.69
C ILE A 3 4.17 -4.27 8.97
N MET A 4 3.68 -5.50 9.22
CA MET A 4 4.20 -6.67 8.50
C MET A 4 3.90 -6.57 7.01
N TYR A 5 2.66 -6.26 6.64
CA TYR A 5 2.29 -6.09 5.23
C TYR A 5 3.06 -4.95 4.56
N TYR A 6 3.29 -3.83 5.26
CA TYR A 6 4.13 -2.73 4.78
C TYR A 6 5.55 -3.21 4.47
N ASN A 7 6.17 -3.93 5.40
CA ASN A 7 7.54 -4.42 5.23
C ASN A 7 7.62 -5.45 4.09
N THR A 8 6.64 -6.36 3.99
CA THR A 8 6.56 -7.31 2.87
C THR A 8 6.41 -6.59 1.53
N ALA A 9 5.59 -5.53 1.46
CA ALA A 9 5.46 -4.73 0.24
C ALA A 9 6.78 -4.09 -0.17
N ARG A 10 7.55 -3.55 0.78
CA ARG A 10 8.89 -2.99 0.56
C ARG A 10 9.88 -4.03 0.03
N VAL A 11 9.87 -5.25 0.59
CA VAL A 11 10.71 -6.34 0.09
C VAL A 11 10.37 -6.68 -1.36
N TYR A 12 9.09 -6.78 -1.72
CA TYR A 12 8.69 -7.03 -3.11
C TYR A 12 9.00 -5.86 -4.05
N GLU A 13 8.93 -4.61 -3.57
CA GLU A 13 9.38 -3.42 -4.30
C GLU A 13 10.87 -3.50 -4.62
N ASP A 14 11.70 -3.85 -3.64
CA ASP A 14 13.14 -3.99 -3.81
C ASP A 14 13.48 -5.16 -4.79
N LEU A 15 12.63 -6.18 -4.87
CA LEU A 15 12.70 -7.27 -5.85
C LEU A 15 12.06 -6.92 -7.21
N GLN A 16 11.57 -5.70 -7.40
CA GLN A 16 10.87 -5.22 -8.60
C GLN A 16 9.60 -6.01 -8.95
N ASN A 17 9.07 -6.81 -8.01
CA ASN A 17 7.79 -7.49 -8.17
C ASN A 17 6.65 -6.55 -7.72
N TYR A 18 6.35 -5.56 -8.56
CA TYR A 18 5.41 -4.51 -8.19
C TYR A 18 3.97 -5.02 -7.99
N THR A 19 3.55 -6.06 -8.70
CA THR A 19 2.22 -6.68 -8.49
C THR A 19 2.07 -7.21 -7.06
N ALA A 20 3.07 -7.94 -6.56
CA ALA A 20 3.07 -8.40 -5.18
C ALA A 20 3.21 -7.25 -4.19
N ALA A 21 4.06 -6.26 -4.50
CA ALA A 21 4.27 -5.09 -3.66
C ALA A 21 2.96 -4.30 -3.43
N VAL A 22 2.21 -4.01 -4.50
CA VAL A 22 0.92 -3.30 -4.44
C VAL A 22 -0.08 -4.06 -3.57
N LYS A 23 -0.26 -5.36 -3.82
CA LYS A 23 -1.19 -6.20 -3.05
C LYS A 23 -0.87 -6.17 -1.55
N HIS A 24 0.40 -6.22 -1.17
CA HIS A 24 0.80 -6.13 0.23
C HIS A 24 0.64 -4.71 0.80
N ALA A 25 0.88 -3.66 0.02
CA ALA A 25 0.65 -2.28 0.45
C ALA A 25 -0.83 -1.99 0.71
N GLU A 26 -1.75 -2.48 -0.13
CA GLU A 26 -3.20 -2.37 0.10
C GLU A 26 -3.64 -3.10 1.37
N ASN A 27 -3.13 -4.31 1.62
CA ASN A 27 -3.39 -5.05 2.86
C ASN A 27 -2.86 -4.31 4.09
N SER A 28 -1.77 -3.56 3.95
CA SER A 28 -1.24 -2.69 5.00
C SER A 28 -2.19 -1.54 5.34
N VAL A 29 -2.78 -0.90 4.32
CA VAL A 29 -3.82 0.15 4.49
C VAL A 29 -5.06 -0.43 5.17
N ASN A 30 -5.58 -1.54 4.66
CA ASN A 30 -6.78 -2.18 5.20
C ASN A 30 -6.59 -2.60 6.65
N SER A 31 -5.44 -3.19 6.99
CA SER A 31 -5.11 -3.56 8.37
C SER A 31 -4.99 -2.34 9.29
N ALA A 32 -4.50 -1.20 8.79
CA ALA A 32 -4.41 0.03 9.58
C ALA A 32 -5.79 0.65 9.84
N ARG A 33 -6.69 0.62 8.85
CA ARG A 33 -8.07 1.13 8.97
C ARG A 33 -8.93 0.38 9.98
N LEU A 34 -8.59 -0.87 10.32
CA LEU A 34 -9.27 -1.60 11.39
C LEU A 34 -9.02 -1.02 12.79
N GLY A 35 -7.88 -0.35 12.99
CA GLY A 35 -7.50 0.23 14.30
C GLY A 35 -7.50 1.74 14.35
N TYR A 36 -7.66 2.41 13.21
CA TYR A 36 -7.55 3.86 13.07
C TYR A 36 -8.58 4.39 12.08
N ASN A 37 -9.04 5.62 12.28
CA ASN A 37 -9.85 6.30 11.27
C ASN A 37 -9.04 6.55 9.98
N PRO A 38 -9.72 6.78 8.84
CA PRO A 38 -9.04 7.00 7.55
C PRO A 38 -8.06 8.18 7.54
N ASP A 39 -8.30 9.20 8.36
CA ASP A 39 -7.46 10.40 8.41
C ASP A 39 -6.20 10.26 9.27
N HIS A 40 -6.08 9.16 10.00
CA HIS A 40 -4.95 8.91 10.88
C HIS A 40 -3.64 8.81 10.11
N SER A 41 -2.57 9.40 10.65
CA SER A 41 -1.25 9.48 10.00
C SER A 41 -0.70 8.13 9.52
N LYS A 42 -0.92 7.05 10.29
CA LYS A 42 -0.53 5.69 9.89
C LYS A 42 -1.27 5.18 8.65
N VAL A 43 -2.55 5.51 8.49
CA VAL A 43 -3.32 5.14 7.29
C VAL A 43 -2.79 5.92 6.10
N LYS A 44 -2.60 7.24 6.24
CA LYS A 44 -2.03 8.10 5.18
C LYS A 44 -0.62 7.69 4.76
N HIS A 45 0.21 7.30 5.73
CA HIS A 45 1.55 6.78 5.47
C HIS A 45 1.51 5.50 4.62
N ASN A 46 0.62 4.56 4.96
CA ASN A 46 0.47 3.33 4.19
C ASN A 46 -0.12 3.59 2.79
N GLN A 47 -1.05 4.54 2.65
CA GLN A 47 -1.60 4.93 1.34
C GLN A 47 -0.53 5.54 0.43
N SER A 48 0.42 6.29 1.00
CA SER A 48 1.54 6.86 0.25
C SER A 48 2.42 5.77 -0.39
N LEU A 49 2.57 4.62 0.27
CA LEU A 49 3.27 3.46 -0.31
C LEU A 49 2.50 2.90 -1.52
N VAL A 50 1.17 2.75 -1.42
CA VAL A 50 0.34 2.28 -2.55
C VAL A 50 0.49 3.22 -3.74
N HIS A 51 0.30 4.53 -3.55
CA HIS A 51 0.40 5.51 -4.65
C HIS A 51 1.77 5.48 -5.34
N ARG A 52 2.86 5.36 -4.56
CA ARG A 52 4.21 5.25 -5.10
C ARG A 52 4.38 3.98 -5.93
N LEU A 53 3.90 2.84 -5.45
CA LEU A 53 4.03 1.56 -6.17
C LEU A 53 3.21 1.52 -7.47
N HIS A 54 2.03 2.12 -7.49
CA HIS A 54 1.26 2.30 -8.73
C HIS A 54 2.02 3.16 -9.74
N SER A 55 2.63 4.25 -9.27
CA SER A 55 3.47 5.11 -10.13
C SER A 55 4.68 4.36 -10.69
N SER A 56 5.34 3.54 -9.88
CA SER A 56 6.54 2.77 -10.28
C SER A 56 6.23 1.56 -11.18
N SER A 57 5.03 0.99 -11.09
CA SER A 57 4.65 -0.21 -11.83
C SER A 57 4.14 0.06 -13.26
N GLY A 58 3.96 1.33 -13.64
CA GLY A 58 3.28 1.70 -14.88
C GLY A 58 1.78 1.34 -14.88
N VAL A 59 1.25 0.83 -13.77
CA VAL A 59 -0.19 0.61 -13.56
C VAL A 59 -0.80 1.95 -13.17
N THR A 60 -1.18 2.73 -14.17
CA THR A 60 -2.09 3.86 -13.98
C THR A 60 -3.37 3.32 -13.34
N SER A 61 -3.62 3.74 -12.10
CA SER A 61 -4.78 3.40 -11.30
C SER A 61 -6.08 3.74 -12.07
N GLY A 62 -6.68 2.72 -12.69
CA GLY A 62 -8.03 2.78 -13.26
C GLY A 62 -9.09 2.36 -12.25
N ALA A 63 -8.98 2.78 -10.99
CA ALA A 63 -10.00 2.54 -9.99
C ALA A 63 -10.22 3.83 -9.20
N GLU A 64 -11.18 4.59 -9.68
CA GLU A 64 -11.91 5.61 -8.93
C GLU A 64 -12.39 4.98 -7.62
N TRP A 65 -12.05 5.62 -6.51
CA TRP A 65 -12.67 5.35 -5.22
C TRP A 65 -13.66 6.48 -4.97
N ASP A 66 -14.86 6.31 -5.53
CA ASP A 66 -16.09 6.94 -5.02
C ASP A 66 -16.54 6.25 -3.71
#